data_AF-G7GZW2-F1
#
_entry.id   AF-G7GZW2-F1
#
_cell.length_a   1.000
_cell.length_b   1.000
_cell.length_c   1.000
_cell.angle_alpha   90.00
_cell.angle_beta   90.00
_cell.angle_gamma   90.00
#
_symmetry.space_group_name_H-M   'P 1'
#
loop_
_entity.id
_entity.type
_entity.pdbx_description
1 polymer ?
#
loop_
_entity_poly.entity_id
_entity_poly.type
_entity_poly.pdbx_seq_one_letter_code
_entity_poly.pdbx_strand_id
1 'polypeptide(L)'
;MAEIDYTPVDHVLPGWTLRVSGYNEEVDGEHYDGLNRLSGVEYLMEDLIDEYVEQTHARLTRVRGEHGWREFTWDDGAVHRYDWEMYLIDLRCQKCKGRSDLYMLEDEVWEATGLDGWVCFRCVEAALGRRLTPADFKGEGIPANTDQTTHEPELRERIGLPADEG
;
A
#
# COMPACT_ATOMS: atom_id res chain seq x y z
N MET A 1 23.84 3.35 12.81
CA MET A 1 22.37 3.43 12.73
C MET A 1 22.05 4.64 11.89
N ALA A 2 21.61 4.47 10.65
CA ALA A 2 20.79 5.51 10.03
C ALA A 2 19.42 5.34 10.70
N GLU A 3 19.13 6.17 11.69
CA GLU A 3 17.78 6.29 12.21
C GLU A 3 16.88 6.64 11.03
N ILE A 4 15.86 5.81 10.80
CA ILE A 4 14.74 6.25 9.99
C ILE A 4 14.09 7.38 10.80
N ASP A 5 14.44 8.62 10.47
CA ASP A 5 13.87 9.81 11.09
C ASP A 5 12.44 9.99 10.54
N TYR A 6 11.54 9.13 11.00
CA TYR A 6 10.12 9.22 10.72
C TYR A 6 9.37 9.51 12.01
N THR A 7 8.83 10.72 12.09
CA THR A 7 7.80 11.06 13.07
C THR A 7 6.44 10.67 12.48
N PRO A 8 5.67 9.75 13.12
CA PRO A 8 4.36 9.37 12.62
C PRO A 8 3.45 10.57 12.40
N VAL A 9 2.91 10.67 11.18
CA VAL A 9 1.89 11.66 10.82
C VAL A 9 0.58 10.92 10.61
N ASP A 10 -0.51 11.47 11.13
CA ASP A 10 -1.84 10.88 10.97
C ASP A 10 -2.19 10.71 9.48
N HIS A 11 -2.73 9.53 9.14
CA HIS A 11 -3.01 9.11 7.77
C HIS A 11 -1.82 9.09 6.79
N VAL A 12 -0.58 9.03 7.29
CA VAL A 12 0.61 8.71 6.49
C VAL A 12 1.17 7.38 6.98
N LEU A 13 1.11 6.36 6.10
CA LEU A 13 1.53 5.00 6.43
C LEU A 13 2.93 4.74 5.89
N PRO A 14 3.82 4.09 6.66
CA PRO A 14 5.06 3.56 6.12
C PRO A 14 4.75 2.28 5.32
N GLY A 15 5.37 2.17 4.14
CA GLY A 15 5.45 0.97 3.33
C GLY A 15 6.91 0.61 3.07
N TRP A 16 7.16 -0.63 2.66
CA TRP A 16 8.49 -1.11 2.31
C TRP A 16 8.48 -1.72 0.91
N THR A 17 9.53 -1.45 0.17
CA THR A 17 9.84 -2.16 -1.09
C THR A 17 11.01 -3.08 -0.82
N LEU A 18 10.90 -4.35 -1.23
CA LEU A 18 11.99 -5.31 -1.27
C LEU A 18 12.37 -5.54 -2.74
N ARG A 19 13.64 -5.33 -3.09
CA ARG A 19 14.21 -5.68 -4.38
C ARG A 19 15.03 -6.97 -4.22
N VAL A 20 14.71 -7.97 -5.03
CA VAL A 20 15.42 -9.25 -5.07
C VAL A 20 16.22 -9.35 -6.35
N SER A 21 17.43 -9.90 -6.28
CA SER A 21 18.26 -10.18 -7.44
C SER A 21 19.12 -11.43 -7.27
N GLY A 22 19.39 -12.11 -8.38
CA GLY A 22 20.22 -13.31 -8.40
C GLY A 22 19.48 -14.58 -7.99
N TYR A 23 18.14 -14.52 -7.85
CA TYR A 23 17.28 -15.65 -7.52
C TYR A 23 16.87 -16.40 -8.79
N ASN A 24 15.96 -15.84 -9.59
CA ASN A 24 15.57 -16.27 -10.94
C ASN A 24 14.76 -15.16 -11.63
N GLU A 25 14.45 -15.30 -12.92
CA GLU A 25 13.73 -14.27 -13.69
C GLU A 25 12.28 -14.00 -13.21
N GLU A 26 11.66 -14.95 -12.50
CA GLU A 26 10.28 -14.82 -11.99
C GLU A 26 10.23 -14.07 -10.65
N VAL A 27 11.27 -14.20 -9.83
CA VAL A 27 11.38 -13.62 -8.49
C VAL A 27 12.18 -12.32 -8.48
N ASP A 28 13.18 -12.20 -9.35
CA ASP A 28 14.02 -11.00 -9.44
C ASP A 28 13.15 -9.79 -9.81
N GLY A 29 13.32 -8.69 -9.07
CA GLY A 29 12.52 -7.48 -9.24
C GLY A 29 12.09 -6.83 -7.93
N GLU A 30 11.15 -5.91 -8.04
CA GLU A 30 10.60 -5.16 -6.90
C GLU A 30 9.31 -5.79 -6.38
N HIS A 31 9.27 -5.96 -5.07
CA HIS A 31 8.16 -6.50 -4.30
C HIS A 31 7.71 -5.44 -3.31
N TYR A 32 6.43 -5.09 -3.32
CA TYR A 32 5.88 -4.05 -2.44
C TYR A 32 4.51 -4.42 -1.88
N ASP A 33 3.89 -5.51 -2.36
CA ASP A 33 2.56 -5.93 -1.92
C ASP A 33 2.60 -6.51 -0.51
N GLY A 34 1.66 -6.09 0.35
CA GLY A 34 1.58 -6.53 1.75
C GLY A 34 2.71 -6.08 2.68
N LEU A 35 3.72 -5.36 2.18
CA LEU A 35 4.90 -4.94 2.95
C LEU A 35 4.66 -3.65 3.74
N ASN A 36 3.65 -3.66 4.61
CA ASN A 36 3.27 -2.52 5.47
C ASN A 36 4.08 -2.44 6.78
N ARG A 37 5.04 -3.35 6.97
CA ARG A 37 5.97 -3.41 8.12
C ARG A 37 7.30 -3.99 7.67
N LEU A 38 8.39 -3.59 8.31
CA LEU A 38 9.72 -4.21 8.09
C LEU A 38 9.69 -5.73 8.31
N SER A 39 8.92 -6.21 9.28
CA SER A 39 8.76 -7.66 9.50
C SER A 39 8.18 -8.38 8.28
N GLY A 40 7.37 -7.72 7.45
CA GLY A 40 6.87 -8.30 6.20
C GLY A 40 7.98 -8.54 5.19
N VAL A 41 8.97 -7.63 5.12
CA VAL A 41 10.18 -7.80 4.30
C VAL A 41 10.95 -9.02 4.78
N GLU A 42 11.14 -9.13 6.10
CA GLU A 42 11.85 -10.25 6.72
C GLU A 42 11.15 -11.59 6.45
N TYR A 43 9.82 -11.65 6.59
CA TYR A 43 9.05 -12.86 6.27
C TYR A 43 9.15 -13.25 4.79
N LEU A 44 9.00 -12.31 3.87
CA LEU A 44 9.13 -12.60 2.44
C LEU A 44 10.54 -13.11 2.10
N MET A 45 11.58 -12.53 2.72
CA MET A 45 12.94 -13.05 2.56
C MET A 45 13.09 -14.47 3.08
N GLU A 46 12.53 -14.78 4.27
CA GLU A 46 12.54 -16.12 4.85
C GLU A 46 11.83 -17.13 3.94
N ASP A 47 10.63 -16.79 3.44
CA ASP A 47 9.87 -17.64 2.51
C ASP A 47 10.69 -17.94 1.24
N LEU A 48 11.34 -16.94 0.65
CA LEU A 48 12.19 -17.12 -0.53
C LEU A 48 13.43 -17.98 -0.22
N ILE A 49 14.02 -17.85 0.96
CA ILE A 49 15.15 -18.67 1.38
C ILE A 49 14.73 -20.13 1.50
N ASP A 50 13.60 -20.40 2.16
CA ASP A 50 13.07 -21.75 2.35
C ASP A 50 12.67 -22.38 1.01
N GLU A 51 11.98 -21.63 0.15
CA GLU A 51 11.63 -22.06 -1.21
C GLU A 51 12.89 -22.47 -2.00
N TYR A 52 13.94 -21.67 -1.95
CA TYR A 52 15.18 -21.97 -2.67
C TYR A 52 15.85 -23.25 -2.15
N VAL A 53 15.91 -23.43 -0.84
CA VAL A 53 16.44 -24.65 -0.20
C VAL A 53 15.63 -25.87 -0.61
N GLU A 54 14.31 -25.76 -0.66
CA GLU A 54 13.43 -26.86 -1.06
C GLU A 54 13.64 -27.25 -2.53
N GLN A 55 13.79 -26.28 -3.43
CA GLN A 55 13.92 -26.51 -4.87
C GLN A 55 15.31 -27.00 -5.28
N THR A 56 16.37 -26.46 -4.68
CA THR A 56 17.75 -26.70 -5.12
C THR A 56 18.53 -27.63 -4.19
N HIS A 57 18.06 -27.79 -2.95
CA HIS A 57 18.79 -28.42 -1.85
C HIS A 57 20.14 -27.74 -1.52
N ALA A 58 20.35 -26.52 -2.02
CA ALA A 58 21.52 -25.72 -1.72
C ALA A 58 21.55 -25.34 -0.23
N ARG A 59 22.75 -25.09 0.29
CA ARG A 59 22.97 -24.66 1.67
C ARG A 59 23.56 -23.27 1.70
N LEU A 60 23.00 -22.44 2.57
CA LEU A 60 23.52 -21.11 2.83
C LEU A 60 24.91 -21.18 3.47
N THR A 61 25.92 -20.63 2.80
CA THR A 61 27.31 -20.66 3.26
C THR A 61 27.77 -19.35 3.88
N ARG A 62 27.16 -18.23 3.46
CA ARG A 62 27.54 -16.91 3.94
C ARG A 62 26.37 -15.94 3.85
N VAL A 63 26.25 -15.10 4.87
CA VAL A 63 25.36 -13.93 4.87
C VAL A 63 26.19 -12.67 5.09
N ARG A 64 25.91 -11.63 4.33
CA ARG A 64 26.43 -10.26 4.51
C ARG A 64 25.26 -9.29 4.54
N GLY A 65 25.44 -8.13 5.14
CA GLY A 65 24.44 -7.06 5.07
C GLY A 65 24.65 -5.94 6.06
N GLU A 66 23.87 -4.89 5.86
CA GLU A 66 23.76 -3.73 6.74
C GLU A 66 22.29 -3.29 6.82
N HIS A 67 22.02 -2.08 7.31
CA HIS A 67 20.65 -1.58 7.24
C HIS A 67 20.22 -1.40 5.77
N GLY A 68 19.04 -1.89 5.40
CA GLY A 68 18.50 -1.77 4.05
C GLY A 68 18.95 -2.84 3.06
N TRP A 69 19.79 -3.82 3.45
CA TRP A 69 20.13 -4.91 2.53
C TRP A 69 20.74 -6.16 3.19
N ARG A 70 20.63 -7.30 2.49
CA ARG A 70 21.33 -8.56 2.77
C ARG A 70 21.80 -9.21 1.46
N GLU A 71 22.86 -9.99 1.55
CA GLU A 71 23.38 -10.84 0.48
C GLU A 71 23.66 -12.24 1.04
N PHE A 72 23.19 -13.26 0.31
CA PHE A 72 23.23 -14.67 0.68
C PHE A 72 24.04 -15.40 -0.38
N THR A 73 25.10 -16.09 0.04
CA THR A 73 25.92 -16.95 -0.83
C THR A 73 25.62 -18.41 -0.54
N TRP A 74 25.33 -19.18 -1.58
CA TRP A 74 24.97 -20.59 -1.51
C TRP A 74 26.15 -21.49 -1.92
N ASP A 75 26.11 -22.77 -1.55
CA ASP A 75 27.18 -23.74 -1.84
C ASP A 75 27.21 -24.23 -3.30
N ASP A 76 26.10 -24.06 -4.02
CA ASP A 76 26.01 -24.24 -5.46
C ASP A 76 26.57 -23.06 -6.27
N GLY A 77 26.99 -21.99 -5.59
CA GLY A 77 27.59 -20.80 -6.17
C GLY A 77 26.60 -19.67 -6.45
N ALA A 78 25.30 -19.84 -6.20
CA ALA A 78 24.34 -18.76 -6.34
C ALA A 78 24.58 -17.66 -5.31
N VAL A 79 24.20 -16.44 -5.68
CA VAL A 79 24.26 -15.26 -4.80
C VAL A 79 22.95 -14.50 -4.91
N HIS A 80 22.17 -14.54 -3.84
CA HIS A 80 20.92 -13.78 -3.77
C HIS A 80 21.15 -12.48 -3.02
N ARG A 81 20.62 -11.39 -3.54
CA ARG A 81 20.69 -10.08 -2.91
C ARG A 81 19.28 -9.52 -2.72
N TYR A 82 19.06 -9.01 -1.51
CA TYR A 82 17.83 -8.45 -1.01
C TYR A 82 18.12 -7.02 -0.56
N ASP A 83 17.54 -6.01 -1.22
CA ASP A 83 17.65 -4.60 -0.85
C ASP A 83 16.26 -4.10 -0.46
N TRP A 84 16.11 -3.35 0.63
CA TRP A 84 14.82 -2.79 1.00
C TRP A 84 14.88 -1.32 1.38
N GLU A 85 13.83 -0.61 1.01
CA GLU A 85 13.67 0.83 1.23
C GLU A 85 12.28 1.09 1.82
N MET A 86 12.20 2.02 2.77
CA MET A 86 10.93 2.49 3.30
C MET A 86 10.42 3.64 2.42
N TYR A 87 9.15 3.60 2.04
CA TYR A 87 8.44 4.70 1.41
C TYR A 87 7.23 5.12 2.25
N LEU A 88 6.67 6.29 1.98
CA LEU A 88 5.49 6.81 2.69
C LEU A 88 4.30 6.84 1.74
N ILE A 89 3.18 6.27 2.21
CA ILE A 89 1.88 6.32 1.56
C ILE A 89 1.09 7.44 2.23
N ASP A 90 0.89 8.55 1.53
CA ASP A 90 0.08 9.67 2.01
C ASP A 90 -1.39 9.44 1.65
N LEU A 91 -2.19 8.99 2.60
CA LEU A 91 -3.63 8.76 2.45
C LEU A 91 -4.45 10.02 2.73
N ARG A 92 -3.81 11.16 2.95
CA ARG A 92 -4.51 12.44 3.16
C ARG A 92 -4.97 13.00 1.83
N CYS A 93 -6.07 13.75 1.89
CA CYS A 93 -6.57 14.53 0.78
C CYS A 93 -5.44 15.43 0.23
N GLN A 94 -5.14 15.29 -1.06
CA GLN A 94 -4.07 16.07 -1.69
C GLN A 94 -4.35 17.57 -1.69
N LYS A 95 -5.63 17.97 -1.60
CA LYS A 95 -6.07 19.37 -1.56
C LYS A 95 -6.01 20.00 -0.17
N CYS A 96 -6.57 19.36 0.86
CA CYS A 96 -6.69 19.95 2.20
C CYS A 96 -5.83 19.28 3.27
N LYS A 97 -5.13 18.18 2.94
CA LYS A 97 -4.31 17.37 3.86
C LYS A 97 -5.08 16.77 5.05
N GLY A 98 -6.41 16.81 5.04
CA GLY A 98 -7.24 16.07 5.98
C GLY A 98 -7.40 14.61 5.57
N ARG A 99 -8.05 13.80 6.42
CA ARG A 99 -8.39 12.41 6.13
C ARG A 99 -9.16 12.28 4.80
N SER A 100 -8.81 11.26 4.04
CA SER A 100 -9.51 10.91 2.80
C SER A 100 -9.72 9.40 2.77
N ASP A 101 -10.95 8.99 3.04
CA ASP A 101 -11.38 7.61 2.88
C ASP A 101 -11.44 7.24 1.38
N LEU A 102 -11.37 5.96 1.08
CA LEU A 102 -11.57 5.42 -0.27
C LEU A 102 -13.05 5.53 -0.64
N TYR A 103 -13.35 5.98 -1.86
CA TYR A 103 -14.69 5.97 -2.48
C TYR A 103 -14.53 6.13 -3.99
N MET A 104 -15.58 5.84 -4.77
CA MET A 104 -15.59 6.06 -6.22
C MET A 104 -16.85 6.78 -6.67
N LEU A 105 -16.69 7.91 -7.35
CA LEU A 105 -17.81 8.64 -7.96
C LEU A 105 -18.04 8.16 -9.39
N GLU A 106 -19.26 8.37 -9.88
CA GLU A 106 -19.53 8.31 -11.31
C GLU A 106 -18.57 9.23 -12.08
N ASP A 107 -18.10 8.78 -13.25
CA ASP A 107 -17.02 9.46 -13.98
C ASP A 107 -17.40 10.91 -14.32
N GLU A 108 -18.66 11.12 -14.71
CA GLU A 108 -19.22 12.44 -15.03
C GLU A 108 -19.25 13.38 -13.81
N VAL A 109 -19.49 12.83 -12.61
CA VAL A 109 -19.46 13.61 -11.37
C VAL A 109 -18.02 13.97 -11.01
N TRP A 110 -17.08 13.02 -11.15
CA TRP A 110 -15.65 13.27 -10.91
C TRP A 110 -15.10 14.32 -11.88
N GLU A 111 -15.35 14.18 -13.17
CA GLU A 111 -14.93 15.13 -14.21
C GLU A 111 -15.45 16.55 -13.93
N ALA A 112 -16.70 16.69 -13.48
CA ALA A 112 -17.29 17.97 -13.13
C ALA A 112 -16.58 18.70 -11.98
N THR A 113 -15.80 17.99 -11.14
CA THR A 113 -15.03 18.62 -10.06
C THR A 113 -13.80 19.39 -10.57
N GLY A 114 -13.24 19.00 -11.72
CA GLY A 114 -11.94 19.46 -12.21
C GLY A 114 -10.77 19.16 -11.26
N LEU A 115 -10.92 18.22 -10.33
CA LEU A 115 -9.88 17.79 -9.41
C LEU A 115 -9.10 16.61 -9.98
N ASP A 116 -7.94 16.34 -9.40
CA ASP A 116 -7.08 15.20 -9.75
C ASP A 116 -6.55 14.53 -8.46
N GLY A 117 -6.24 13.24 -8.59
CA GLY A 117 -5.62 12.43 -7.54
C GLY A 117 -6.52 12.08 -6.35
N TRP A 118 -5.91 11.88 -5.18
CA TRP A 118 -6.57 11.37 -3.98
C TRP A 118 -7.18 12.51 -3.15
N VAL A 119 -8.50 12.70 -3.25
CA VAL A 119 -9.19 13.86 -2.67
C VAL A 119 -10.36 13.41 -1.79
N CYS A 120 -10.56 14.06 -0.64
CA CYS A 120 -11.68 13.73 0.24
C CYS A 120 -13.02 14.25 -0.29
N PHE A 121 -14.10 13.57 0.08
CA PHE A 121 -15.46 13.90 -0.38
C PHE A 121 -15.87 15.35 -0.05
N ARG A 122 -15.39 15.92 1.07
CA ARG A 122 -15.66 17.33 1.44
C ARG A 122 -15.05 18.32 0.44
N CYS A 123 -13.86 18.00 -0.07
CA CYS A 123 -13.20 18.81 -1.11
C CYS A 123 -13.88 18.67 -2.47
N VAL A 124 -14.44 17.49 -2.76
CA VAL A 124 -15.30 17.25 -3.93
C VAL A 124 -16.59 18.08 -3.83
N GLU A 125 -17.30 18.01 -2.70
CA GLU A 125 -18.54 18.78 -2.49
C GLU A 125 -18.30 20.29 -2.63
N ALA A 126 -17.19 20.78 -2.09
CA ALA A 126 -16.78 22.18 -2.25
C ALA A 126 -16.49 22.56 -3.71
N ALA A 127 -15.95 21.65 -4.52
CA ALA A 127 -15.70 21.89 -5.95
C ALA A 127 -17.00 21.84 -6.77
N LEU A 128 -17.90 20.91 -6.48
CA LEU A 128 -19.21 20.81 -7.13
C LEU A 128 -20.17 21.92 -6.70
N GLY A 129 -19.93 22.56 -5.56
CA GLY A 129 -20.85 23.55 -4.97
C GLY A 129 -22.13 22.91 -4.44
N ARG A 130 -22.15 21.59 -4.22
CA ARG A 130 -23.29 20.86 -3.66
C ARG A 130 -22.83 19.66 -2.86
N ARG A 131 -23.74 19.17 -2.02
CA ARG A 131 -23.60 17.92 -1.28
C ARG A 131 -23.68 16.72 -2.24
N LEU A 132 -22.87 15.70 -2.00
CA LEU A 132 -22.96 14.42 -2.70
C LEU A 132 -24.19 13.65 -2.23
N THR A 133 -24.71 12.80 -3.10
CA THR A 133 -25.88 11.94 -2.89
C THR A 133 -25.54 10.52 -3.33
N PRO A 134 -26.32 9.50 -2.93
CA PRO A 134 -26.04 8.12 -3.31
C PRO A 134 -25.93 7.91 -4.83
N ALA A 135 -26.66 8.68 -5.63
CA ALA A 135 -26.63 8.60 -7.09
C ALA A 135 -25.32 9.10 -7.74
N ASP A 136 -24.46 9.77 -6.97
CA ASP A 136 -23.17 10.28 -7.44
C ASP A 136 -22.05 9.24 -7.36
N PHE A 137 -22.28 8.13 -6.67
CA PHE A 137 -21.31 7.07 -6.43
C PHE A 137 -21.52 5.94 -7.43
N LYS A 138 -20.42 5.33 -7.87
CA LYS A 138 -20.49 4.13 -8.72
C LYS A 138 -21.27 3.03 -8.01
N GLY A 139 -22.20 2.42 -8.74
CA GLY A 139 -23.17 1.45 -8.24
C GLY A 139 -22.63 0.08 -7.84
N GLU A 140 -23.53 -0.91 -7.82
CA GLU A 140 -23.27 -2.26 -7.31
C GLU A 140 -22.00 -2.92 -7.90
N GLY A 141 -21.21 -3.56 -7.03
CA GLY A 141 -20.00 -4.28 -7.43
C GLY A 141 -18.69 -3.50 -7.27
N ILE A 142 -18.73 -2.23 -6.86
CA ILE A 142 -17.53 -1.44 -6.54
C ILE A 142 -17.23 -1.54 -5.03
N PRO A 143 -16.18 -2.27 -4.60
CA PRO A 143 -15.90 -2.48 -3.18
C PRO A 143 -15.66 -1.18 -2.39
N ALA A 144 -15.17 -0.15 -3.07
CA ALA A 144 -14.94 1.17 -2.49
C ALA A 144 -16.21 1.90 -2.02
N ASN A 145 -17.40 1.48 -2.46
CA ASN A 145 -18.67 2.12 -2.08
C ASN A 145 -19.59 1.17 -1.29
N THR A 146 -19.04 0.09 -0.72
CA THR A 146 -19.81 -0.89 0.08
C THR A 146 -19.41 -0.86 1.55
N ASP A 147 -20.11 -1.66 2.36
CA ASP A 147 -19.80 -1.91 3.77
C ASP A 147 -18.52 -2.72 3.99
N GLN A 148 -17.92 -3.25 2.92
CA GLN A 148 -16.61 -3.93 2.96
C GLN A 148 -15.45 -2.96 3.15
N THR A 149 -15.67 -1.68 2.85
CA THR A 149 -14.68 -0.60 3.05
C THR A 149 -15.10 0.24 4.26
N THR A 150 -14.14 0.52 5.14
CA THR A 150 -14.37 1.38 6.31
C THR A 150 -14.47 2.83 5.88
N HIS A 151 -15.63 3.44 6.13
CA HIS A 151 -15.92 4.84 5.84
C HIS A 151 -16.33 5.57 7.12
N GLU A 152 -15.98 6.85 7.24
CA GLU A 152 -16.56 7.71 8.27
C GLU A 152 -18.09 7.81 8.15
N PRO A 153 -18.82 8.01 9.27
CA PRO A 153 -20.28 8.09 9.26
C PRO A 153 -20.85 9.09 8.25
N GLU A 154 -20.19 10.24 8.05
CA GLU A 154 -20.63 11.24 7.08
C GLU A 154 -20.54 10.74 5.63
N LEU A 155 -19.48 10.01 5.28
CA LEU A 155 -19.30 9.45 3.94
C LEU A 155 -20.27 8.28 3.71
N ARG A 156 -20.50 7.43 4.73
CA ARG A 156 -21.53 6.38 4.69
C ARG A 156 -22.90 6.95 4.33
N GLU A 157 -23.28 8.07 4.96
CA GLU A 157 -24.53 8.78 4.66
C GLU A 157 -24.57 9.27 3.20
N ARG A 158 -23.45 9.75 2.64
CA ARG A 158 -23.38 10.19 1.23
C ARG A 158 -23.55 9.03 0.26
N ILE A 159 -22.90 7.90 0.53
CA ILE A 159 -22.96 6.69 -0.29
C ILE A 159 -24.35 6.03 -0.17
N GLY A 160 -25.05 6.21 0.96
CA GLY A 160 -26.31 5.55 1.26
C GLY A 160 -26.15 4.24 2.03
N LEU A 161 -25.02 4.07 2.72
CA LEU A 161 -24.76 2.93 3.59
C LEU A 161 -25.42 3.12 4.96
N PRO A 162 -25.83 2.03 5.65
CA PRO A 162 -26.34 2.12 7.01
C PRO A 162 -25.27 2.70 7.94
N ALA A 163 -25.68 3.36 9.04
CA ALA A 163 -24.73 3.76 10.08
C ALA A 163 -24.04 2.52 10.66
N ASP A 164 -22.77 2.63 11.06
CA ASP A 164 -22.10 1.54 11.76
C ASP A 164 -22.81 1.30 13.10
N GLU A 165 -23.38 0.11 13.26
CA GLU A 165 -23.80 -0.40 14.57
C GLU A 165 -22.51 -0.82 15.30
N GLY A 166 -22.02 0.06 16.18
CA GLY A 166 -20.78 -0.13 16.93
C GLY A 166 -20.77 -1.32 17.88
#